data_AF-A0A1A8F3A9-F1
#
_entry.id   AF-A0A1A8F3A9-F1
#
_cell.length_a   1.000
_cell.length_b   1.000
_cell.length_c   1.000
_cell.angle_alpha   90.00
_cell.angle_beta   90.00
_cell.angle_gamma   90.00
#
_symmetry.space_group_name_H-M   'P 1'
#
loop_
_entity.id
_entity.type
_entity.pdbx_description
1 polymer ?
#
loop_
_entity_poly.entity_id
_entity_poly.type
_entity_poly.pdbx_seq_one_letter_code
_entity_poly.pdbx_strand_id
1 'polypeptide(L)'
;NILKRTTPGSRDEDTATKAFNELKTIIKECNSSVQSMKRMEELIHLNKKINFEGKIFPLISQSRWLVKHGELLEVDTQMMSISGSKLKLPTKPVYLHLFNDCLLLSRRKDAWKFMVFVHAKIGELKVKDLSQKLQGISGFIFHLQLCEGQQLKHQILLKSHTESGKERWITAMFPSDPLEDIEQANENYDTSQVQCIKSYQAQEHDELTLEKADILHAKTITSDGWVEGIRLSDGERGWFPKTYVEEITSRSARLRNLRENIRIKCVTQKLKVDD
;
A
#
# COMPACT_ATOMS: atom_id res chain seq x y z
N ASN A 1 2.89 21.83 14.69
CA ASN A 1 1.88 22.78 15.21
C ASN A 1 2.33 24.24 15.22
N ILE A 2 3.61 24.56 15.40
CA ILE A 2 4.09 25.96 15.43
C ILE A 2 3.77 26.69 14.11
N LEU A 3 4.12 26.12 12.95
CA LEU A 3 3.83 26.69 11.62
C LEU A 3 2.33 26.90 11.29
N LYS A 4 1.44 26.13 11.94
CA LYS A 4 -0.02 26.33 11.80
C LYS A 4 -0.52 27.55 12.56
N ARG A 5 0.27 28.06 13.51
CA ARG A 5 -0.08 29.15 14.42
C ARG A 5 0.65 30.45 14.09
N THR A 6 1.60 30.43 13.15
CA THR A 6 2.31 31.63 12.68
C THR A 6 1.44 32.44 11.73
N THR A 7 1.57 33.76 11.80
CA THR A 7 0.87 34.68 10.90
C THR A 7 1.43 34.55 9.48
N PRO A 8 0.59 34.44 8.43
CA PRO A 8 1.07 34.35 7.06
C PRO A 8 1.92 35.55 6.64
N GLY A 9 3.05 35.32 5.97
CA GLY A 9 3.99 36.34 5.51
C GLY A 9 4.83 36.99 6.61
N SER A 10 4.82 36.44 7.82
CA SER A 10 5.64 36.94 8.94
C SER A 10 7.03 36.34 8.95
N ARG A 11 8.00 37.05 9.55
CA ARG A 11 9.36 36.51 9.81
C ARG A 11 9.32 35.23 10.65
N ASP A 12 8.32 35.09 11.51
CA ASP A 12 8.12 33.91 12.33
C ASP A 12 7.68 32.70 11.48
N GLU A 13 6.88 32.92 10.43
CA GLU A 13 6.53 31.87 9.46
C GLU A 13 7.76 31.42 8.66
N ASP A 14 8.59 32.35 8.19
CA ASP A 14 9.82 32.02 7.47
C ASP A 14 10.77 31.20 8.36
N THR A 15 10.98 31.65 9.60
CA THR A 15 11.87 31.00 10.56
C THR A 15 11.35 29.62 10.94
N ALA A 16 10.05 29.50 11.23
CA ALA A 16 9.41 28.22 11.54
C ALA A 16 9.46 27.25 10.36
N THR A 17 9.36 27.74 9.13
CA THR A 17 9.40 26.90 7.92
C THR A 17 10.81 26.38 7.65
N LYS A 18 11.84 27.24 7.78
CA LYS A 18 13.25 26.82 7.66
C LYS A 18 13.59 25.74 8.68
N ALA A 19 13.27 25.97 9.95
CA ALA A 19 13.50 24.98 11.01
C ALA A 19 12.77 23.66 10.76
N PHE A 20 11.53 23.72 10.26
CA PHE A 20 10.74 22.54 9.92
C PHE A 20 11.37 21.73 8.76
N ASN A 21 11.84 22.41 7.71
CA ASN A 21 12.47 21.76 6.57
C ASN A 21 13.79 21.07 6.95
N GLU A 22 14.64 21.73 7.73
CA GLU A 22 15.89 21.15 8.22
C GLU A 22 15.65 19.89 9.08
N LEU A 23 14.72 19.99 10.03
CA LEU A 23 14.34 18.86 10.87
C LEU A 23 13.76 17.70 10.04
N LYS A 24 12.96 18.02 9.02
CA LYS A 24 12.42 17.02 8.09
C LYS A 24 13.52 16.28 7.32
N THR A 25 14.57 16.99 6.88
CA THR A 25 15.72 16.39 6.19
C THR A 25 16.49 15.44 7.09
N ILE A 26 16.85 15.88 8.30
CA ILE A 26 17.61 15.05 9.26
C ILE A 26 16.84 13.79 9.63
N ILE A 27 15.54 13.92 9.91
CA ILE A 27 14.68 12.76 10.21
C ILE A 27 14.64 11.79 9.02
N LYS A 28 14.50 12.32 7.79
CA LYS A 28 14.47 11.51 6.58
C LYS A 28 15.77 10.72 6.38
N GLU A 29 16.92 11.36 6.56
CA GLU A 29 18.23 10.71 6.41
C GLU A 29 18.46 9.62 7.47
N CYS A 30 18.20 9.93 8.75
CA CYS A 30 18.34 8.98 9.84
C CYS A 30 17.44 7.75 9.62
N ASN A 31 16.17 7.98 9.28
CA ASN A 31 15.21 6.92 9.01
C ASN A 31 15.62 6.07 7.80
N SER A 32 16.18 6.68 6.75
CA SER A 32 16.59 5.94 5.54
C SER A 32 17.69 4.91 5.80
N SER A 33 18.66 5.23 6.65
CA SER A 33 19.78 4.33 6.98
C SER A 33 19.30 3.12 7.80
N VAL A 34 18.52 3.37 8.85
CA VAL A 34 17.95 2.31 9.70
C VAL A 34 17.01 1.41 8.88
N GLN A 35 16.18 2.01 8.02
CA GLN A 35 15.25 1.27 7.19
C GLN A 35 15.98 0.41 6.14
N SER A 36 17.07 0.92 5.55
CA SER A 36 17.87 0.15 4.59
C SER A 36 18.50 -1.09 5.22
N MET A 37 19.00 -0.97 6.46
CA MET A 37 19.54 -2.10 7.21
C MET A 37 18.48 -3.17 7.49
N LYS A 38 17.30 -2.76 7.98
CA LYS A 38 16.17 -3.69 8.22
C LYS A 38 15.72 -4.41 6.95
N ARG A 39 15.60 -3.67 5.84
CA ARG A 39 15.24 -4.23 4.52
C ARG A 39 16.25 -5.28 4.06
N MET A 40 17.55 -5.00 4.22
CA MET A 40 18.61 -5.96 3.88
C MET A 40 18.53 -7.22 4.73
N GLU A 41 18.31 -7.07 6.04
CA GLU A 41 18.15 -8.19 6.96
C GLU A 41 16.96 -9.08 6.59
N GLU A 42 15.81 -8.49 6.25
CA GLU A 42 14.64 -9.23 5.77
C GLU A 42 14.95 -10.02 4.49
N LEU A 43 15.64 -9.42 3.52
CA LEU A 43 16.04 -10.11 2.29
C LEU A 43 16.96 -11.30 2.56
N ILE A 44 17.93 -11.16 3.47
CA ILE A 44 18.85 -12.24 3.84
C ILE A 44 18.07 -13.38 4.49
N HIS A 45 17.16 -13.08 5.41
CA HIS A 45 16.33 -14.08 6.08
C HIS A 45 15.40 -14.81 5.09
N LEU A 46 14.81 -14.08 4.14
CA LEU A 46 13.95 -14.66 3.13
C LEU A 46 14.74 -15.51 2.12
N ASN A 47 15.92 -15.07 1.71
CA ASN A 47 16.78 -15.80 0.77
C ASN A 47 17.17 -17.19 1.31
N LYS A 48 17.36 -17.33 2.64
CA LYS A 48 17.62 -18.63 3.28
C LYS A 48 16.45 -19.61 3.18
N LYS A 49 15.24 -19.11 2.93
CA LYS A 49 13.99 -19.89 2.87
C LYS A 49 13.49 -20.10 1.45
N ILE A 50 13.99 -19.36 0.46
CA ILE A 50 13.55 -19.44 -0.93
C ILE A 50 14.46 -20.35 -1.76
N ASN A 51 13.84 -21.26 -2.50
CA ASN A 51 14.46 -22.08 -3.53
C ASN A 51 13.72 -21.87 -4.86
N PHE A 52 14.40 -22.12 -5.98
CA PHE A 52 13.82 -21.97 -7.32
C PHE A 52 13.71 -23.34 -8.00
N GLU A 53 12.57 -23.63 -8.63
CA GLU A 53 12.41 -24.87 -9.42
C GLU A 53 13.20 -24.84 -10.74
N GLY A 54 13.57 -23.65 -11.22
CA GLY A 54 14.29 -23.47 -12.48
C GLY A 54 15.27 -22.30 -12.42
N LYS A 55 15.06 -21.29 -13.27
CA LYS A 55 15.94 -20.12 -13.37
C LYS A 55 16.06 -19.42 -12.02
N ILE A 56 17.30 -19.35 -11.51
CA ILE A 56 17.60 -18.68 -10.25
C ILE A 56 17.41 -17.17 -10.44
N PHE A 57 16.75 -16.55 -9.46
CA PHE A 57 16.61 -15.11 -9.37
C PHE A 57 17.44 -14.59 -8.19
N PRO A 58 18.39 -13.65 -8.40
CA PRO A 58 19.22 -13.13 -7.33
C PRO A 58 18.38 -12.25 -6.42
N LEU A 59 17.99 -12.76 -5.24
CA LEU A 59 17.07 -12.06 -4.33
C LEU A 59 17.70 -10.85 -3.66
N ILE A 60 18.96 -10.97 -3.24
CA ILE A 60 19.68 -9.93 -2.50
C ILE A 60 20.15 -8.85 -3.46
N SER A 61 19.69 -7.62 -3.24
CA SER A 61 20.11 -6.42 -3.98
C SER A 61 20.06 -5.21 -3.04
N GLN A 62 20.95 -4.23 -3.24
CA GLN A 62 20.98 -3.00 -2.45
C GLN A 62 19.73 -2.12 -2.69
N SER A 63 19.13 -2.22 -3.87
CA SER A 63 17.95 -1.43 -4.27
C SER A 63 16.64 -2.17 -4.10
N ARG A 64 16.65 -3.37 -3.50
CA ARG A 64 15.46 -4.19 -3.32
C ARG A 64 14.98 -4.17 -1.87
N TRP A 65 13.67 -4.17 -1.69
CA TRP A 65 13.05 -4.41 -0.41
C TRP A 65 11.74 -5.18 -0.58
N LEU A 66 11.39 -5.95 0.44
CA LEU A 66 10.12 -6.65 0.50
C LEU A 66 9.02 -5.62 0.78
N VAL A 67 8.01 -5.58 -0.09
CA VAL A 67 6.84 -4.71 0.03
C VAL A 67 5.74 -5.44 0.78
N LYS A 68 5.44 -6.68 0.37
CA LYS A 68 4.44 -7.53 1.02
C LYS A 68 4.76 -8.99 0.78
N HIS A 69 4.53 -9.85 1.77
CA HIS A 69 4.56 -11.29 1.59
C HIS A 69 3.39 -11.94 2.31
N GLY A 70 2.88 -13.04 1.77
CA GLY A 70 1.75 -13.72 2.39
C GLY A 70 1.18 -14.85 1.55
N GLU A 71 0.28 -15.60 2.18
CA GLU A 71 -0.46 -16.70 1.55
C GLU A 71 -1.77 -16.18 0.94
N LEU A 72 -2.05 -16.63 -0.28
CA LEU A 72 -3.33 -16.55 -0.94
C LEU A 72 -3.76 -17.94 -1.42
N LEU A 73 -4.99 -18.03 -1.91
CA LEU A 73 -5.53 -19.26 -2.48
C LEU A 73 -5.58 -19.15 -4.01
N GLU A 74 -4.84 -20.00 -4.70
CA GLU A 74 -4.97 -20.25 -6.12
C GLU A 74 -6.32 -20.94 -6.38
N VAL A 75 -7.16 -20.34 -7.22
CA VAL A 75 -8.45 -20.90 -7.63
C VAL A 75 -8.28 -21.70 -8.91
N ASP A 76 -8.56 -22.99 -8.85
CA ASP A 76 -8.53 -23.87 -10.01
C ASP A 76 -9.87 -23.78 -10.76
N THR A 77 -9.82 -23.28 -11.99
CA THR A 77 -10.99 -23.11 -12.87
C THR A 77 -11.28 -24.32 -13.74
N GLN A 78 -10.36 -25.28 -13.81
CA GLN A 78 -10.49 -26.46 -14.67
C GLN A 78 -11.25 -27.59 -13.96
N MET A 79 -11.09 -27.73 -12.64
CA MET A 79 -11.85 -28.68 -11.83
C MET A 79 -13.10 -28.02 -11.21
N MET A 80 -14.16 -27.85 -11.99
CA MET A 80 -15.45 -27.41 -11.44
C MET A 80 -16.20 -28.58 -10.80
N SER A 81 -16.60 -28.44 -9.53
CA SER A 81 -17.53 -29.38 -8.89
C SER A 81 -18.81 -28.64 -8.45
N ILE A 82 -19.96 -29.23 -8.77
CA ILE A 82 -21.26 -28.70 -8.38
C ILE A 82 -21.65 -29.39 -7.07
N SER A 83 -21.76 -28.61 -5.99
CA SER A 83 -22.30 -29.07 -4.71
C SER A 83 -23.49 -28.18 -4.33
N GLY A 84 -24.69 -28.65 -4.65
CA GLY A 84 -25.94 -27.87 -4.50
C GLY A 84 -25.97 -26.63 -5.41
N SER A 85 -26.60 -25.55 -4.95
CA SER A 85 -26.82 -24.30 -5.71
C SER A 85 -25.62 -23.34 -5.75
N LYS A 86 -24.43 -23.76 -5.27
CA LYS A 86 -23.22 -22.92 -5.23
C LYS A 86 -22.05 -23.64 -5.92
N LEU A 87 -21.49 -22.99 -6.94
CA LEU A 87 -20.27 -23.44 -7.60
C LEU A 87 -19.10 -23.34 -6.61
N LYS A 88 -18.47 -24.49 -6.27
CA LYS A 88 -17.27 -24.52 -5.43
C LYS A 88 -16.07 -24.91 -6.29
N LEU A 89 -15.13 -23.99 -6.40
CA LEU A 89 -13.86 -24.22 -7.06
C LEU A 89 -12.82 -24.71 -6.05
N PRO A 90 -12.05 -25.76 -6.36
CA PRO A 90 -10.96 -26.19 -5.52
C PRO A 90 -9.90 -25.10 -5.45
N THR A 91 -9.30 -24.96 -4.26
CA THR A 91 -8.28 -23.97 -4.00
C THR A 91 -7.02 -24.61 -3.47
N LYS A 92 -5.85 -24.08 -3.85
CA LYS A 92 -4.54 -24.51 -3.37
C LYS A 92 -3.77 -23.32 -2.81
N PRO A 93 -3.00 -23.47 -1.72
CA PRO A 93 -2.24 -22.36 -1.16
C PRO A 93 -1.10 -21.96 -2.11
N VAL A 94 -0.94 -20.65 -2.30
CA VAL A 94 0.15 -20.03 -3.05
C VAL A 94 0.69 -18.84 -2.25
N TYR A 95 2.00 -18.72 -2.20
CA TYR A 95 2.69 -17.66 -1.47
C TYR A 95 3.24 -16.63 -2.45
N LEU A 96 2.90 -15.38 -2.20
CA LEU A 96 3.39 -14.22 -2.94
C LEU A 96 4.49 -13.55 -2.13
N HIS A 97 5.58 -13.18 -2.81
CA HIS A 97 6.65 -12.34 -2.27
C HIS A 97 6.83 -11.15 -3.21
N LEU A 98 6.20 -10.03 -2.85
CA LEU A 98 6.23 -8.80 -3.62
C LEU A 98 7.35 -7.91 -3.12
N PHE A 99 8.24 -7.54 -4.03
CA PHE A 99 9.30 -6.58 -3.84
C PHE A 99 8.97 -5.31 -4.61
N ASN A 100 9.74 -4.25 -4.38
CA ASN A 100 9.57 -2.99 -5.09
C ASN A 100 9.84 -3.07 -6.60
N ASP A 101 10.56 -4.09 -7.08
CA ASP A 101 10.96 -4.24 -8.48
C ASP A 101 10.50 -5.56 -9.12
N CYS A 102 10.01 -6.53 -8.34
CA CYS A 102 9.54 -7.83 -8.84
C CYS A 102 8.54 -8.52 -7.91
N LEU A 103 7.87 -9.54 -8.44
CA LEU A 103 7.02 -10.47 -7.70
C LEU A 103 7.51 -11.91 -7.90
N LEU A 104 7.53 -12.68 -6.81
CA LEU A 104 7.76 -14.13 -6.83
C LEU A 104 6.50 -14.87 -6.40
N LEU A 105 6.12 -15.91 -7.16
CA LEU A 105 5.09 -16.88 -6.80
C LEU A 105 5.73 -18.19 -6.39
N SER A 106 5.30 -18.71 -5.24
CA SER A 106 5.89 -19.92 -4.66
C SER A 106 4.85 -20.83 -4.02
N ARG A 107 5.20 -22.10 -3.87
CA ARG A 107 4.48 -23.07 -3.04
C ARG A 107 5.35 -23.48 -1.86
N ARG A 108 4.71 -23.87 -0.76
CA ARG A 108 5.42 -24.37 0.41
C ARG A 108 5.88 -25.80 0.15
N LYS A 109 7.19 -26.05 0.24
CA LYS A 109 7.77 -27.39 0.03
C LYS A 109 7.86 -28.16 1.35
N ASP A 110 8.41 -27.50 2.37
CA ASP A 110 8.53 -27.98 3.76
C ASP A 110 8.08 -26.87 4.71
N ALA A 111 8.02 -27.13 6.02
CA ALA A 111 7.51 -26.18 7.03
C ALA A 111 8.08 -24.75 6.92
N TRP A 112 9.31 -24.57 6.43
CA TRP A 112 10.00 -23.28 6.39
C TRP A 112 10.60 -22.91 5.04
N LYS A 113 10.36 -23.70 3.98
CA LYS A 113 10.95 -23.49 2.65
C LYS A 113 9.90 -23.24 1.58
N PHE A 114 10.13 -22.20 0.80
CA PHE A 114 9.32 -21.83 -0.35
C PHE A 114 10.03 -22.25 -1.63
N MET A 115 9.24 -22.79 -2.55
CA MET A 115 9.68 -23.22 -3.86
C MET A 115 9.04 -22.31 -4.89
N VAL A 116 9.84 -21.38 -5.42
CA VAL A 116 9.43 -20.41 -6.42
C VAL A 116 9.34 -21.11 -7.76
N PHE A 117 8.13 -21.10 -8.33
CA PHE A 117 7.85 -21.65 -9.65
C PHE A 117 7.80 -20.57 -10.73
N VAL A 118 7.52 -19.32 -10.35
CA VAL A 118 7.38 -18.19 -11.29
C VAL A 118 7.85 -16.88 -10.65
N HIS A 119 8.47 -16.02 -11.47
CA HIS A 119 8.80 -14.65 -11.11
C HIS A 119 8.59 -13.70 -12.30
N ALA A 120 8.32 -12.42 -11.99
CA ALA A 120 8.11 -11.35 -12.96
C ALA A 120 8.53 -9.98 -12.38
N LYS A 121 8.91 -9.03 -13.23
CA LYS A 121 9.14 -7.63 -12.83
C LYS A 121 7.80 -6.92 -12.58
N ILE A 122 7.79 -5.82 -11.84
CA ILE A 122 6.54 -5.05 -11.62
C ILE A 122 5.88 -4.59 -12.92
N GLY A 123 6.65 -4.10 -13.89
CA GLY A 123 6.13 -3.69 -15.20
C GLY A 123 5.57 -4.83 -16.07
N GLU A 124 5.77 -6.08 -15.66
CA GLU A 124 5.28 -7.28 -16.34
C GLU A 124 3.95 -7.78 -15.73
N LEU A 125 3.49 -7.20 -14.62
CA LEU A 125 2.25 -7.57 -13.96
C LEU A 125 1.06 -6.93 -14.66
N LYS A 126 -0.06 -7.67 -14.73
CA LYS A 126 -1.39 -7.11 -14.99
C LYS A 126 -2.35 -7.72 -13.99
N VAL A 127 -3.04 -6.86 -13.23
CA VAL A 127 -4.03 -7.29 -12.25
C VAL A 127 -5.40 -6.79 -12.64
N LYS A 128 -6.39 -7.68 -12.56
CA LYS A 128 -7.79 -7.35 -12.77
C LYS A 128 -8.59 -7.77 -11.55
N ASP A 129 -9.27 -6.82 -10.92
CA ASP A 129 -10.23 -7.14 -9.87
C ASP A 129 -11.45 -7.85 -10.48
N LEU A 130 -11.80 -9.00 -9.90
CA LEU A 130 -12.90 -9.84 -10.35
C LEU A 130 -14.01 -9.96 -9.31
N SER A 131 -13.97 -9.16 -8.25
CA SER A 131 -15.03 -9.08 -7.25
C SER A 131 -16.42 -9.05 -7.92
N GLN A 132 -17.22 -10.08 -7.63
CA GLN A 132 -18.62 -10.29 -8.03
C GLN A 132 -18.94 -10.54 -9.53
N LYS A 133 -17.98 -10.53 -10.46
CA LYS A 133 -18.27 -10.51 -11.92
C LYS A 133 -18.00 -11.80 -12.71
N LEU A 134 -17.40 -12.84 -12.11
CA LEU A 134 -17.08 -14.08 -12.84
C LEU A 134 -18.02 -15.24 -12.48
N GLN A 135 -18.94 -15.59 -13.39
CA GLN A 135 -19.71 -16.86 -13.45
C GLN A 135 -20.13 -17.48 -12.09
N GLY A 136 -20.70 -16.69 -11.17
CA GLY A 136 -21.22 -17.20 -9.89
C GLY A 136 -20.17 -17.59 -8.83
N ILE A 137 -18.89 -17.28 -9.08
CA ILE A 137 -17.81 -17.50 -8.11
C ILE A 137 -17.84 -16.34 -7.11
N SER A 138 -18.24 -16.63 -5.87
CA SER A 138 -18.24 -15.63 -4.79
C SER A 138 -16.93 -15.62 -4.00
N GLY A 139 -16.48 -14.42 -3.63
CA GLY A 139 -15.32 -14.20 -2.78
C GLY A 139 -14.48 -13.00 -3.21
N PHE A 140 -13.38 -12.79 -2.48
CA PHE A 140 -12.43 -11.72 -2.72
C PHE A 140 -11.35 -12.19 -3.69
N ILE A 141 -11.67 -12.18 -4.99
CA ILE A 141 -10.85 -12.77 -6.05
C ILE A 141 -10.33 -11.70 -7.00
N PHE A 142 -9.07 -11.83 -7.40
CA PHE A 142 -8.46 -11.06 -8.47
C PHE A 142 -7.67 -11.96 -9.43
N HIS A 143 -7.52 -11.53 -10.67
CA HIS A 143 -6.75 -12.21 -11.69
C HIS A 143 -5.40 -11.52 -11.84
N LEU A 144 -4.34 -12.32 -11.75
CA LEU A 144 -2.96 -11.87 -11.96
C LEU A 144 -2.42 -12.52 -13.22
N GLN A 145 -1.94 -11.70 -14.15
CA GLN A 145 -1.24 -12.12 -15.35
C GLN A 145 0.19 -11.59 -15.31
N LEU A 146 1.13 -12.42 -15.75
CA LEU A 146 2.54 -12.11 -15.84
C LEU A 146 2.94 -12.19 -17.31
N CYS A 147 3.34 -11.06 -17.89
CA CYS A 147 3.64 -10.91 -19.31
C CYS A 147 5.12 -10.58 -19.51
N GLU A 148 5.80 -11.28 -20.42
CA GLU A 148 7.14 -10.91 -20.89
C GLU A 148 6.99 -10.25 -22.26
N GLY A 149 7.00 -8.91 -22.29
CA GLY A 149 6.60 -8.14 -23.47
C GLY A 149 5.12 -8.38 -23.81
N GLN A 150 4.85 -8.89 -25.02
CA GLN A 150 3.49 -9.24 -25.46
C GLN A 150 3.07 -10.68 -25.12
N GLN A 151 4.01 -11.52 -24.68
CA GLN A 151 3.72 -12.94 -24.41
C GLN A 151 3.24 -13.14 -22.97
N LEU A 152 2.17 -13.92 -22.81
CA LEU A 152 1.70 -14.35 -21.50
C LEU A 152 2.57 -15.50 -20.98
N LYS A 153 3.34 -15.24 -19.91
CA LYS A 153 4.21 -16.24 -19.28
C LYS A 153 3.44 -17.10 -18.28
N HIS A 154 2.56 -16.47 -17.50
CA HIS A 154 1.78 -17.16 -16.49
C HIS A 154 0.50 -16.36 -16.16
N GLN A 155 -0.54 -17.05 -15.73
CA GLN A 155 -1.75 -16.42 -15.20
C GLN A 155 -2.33 -17.26 -14.08
N ILE A 156 -2.89 -16.58 -13.07
CA ILE A 156 -3.40 -17.22 -11.86
C ILE A 156 -4.59 -16.42 -11.30
N LEU A 157 -5.60 -17.14 -10.81
CA LEU A 157 -6.70 -16.53 -10.06
C LEU A 157 -6.40 -16.66 -8.57
N LEU A 158 -6.37 -15.54 -7.88
CA LEU A 158 -5.99 -15.47 -6.48
C LEU A 158 -7.18 -15.04 -5.64
N LYS A 159 -7.45 -15.79 -4.58
CA LYS A 159 -8.50 -15.54 -3.61
C LYS A 159 -7.89 -15.18 -2.27
N SER A 160 -8.37 -14.07 -1.71
CA SER A 160 -8.11 -13.64 -0.33
C SER A 160 -9.21 -14.15 0.61
N HIS A 161 -8.88 -14.29 1.89
CA HIS A 161 -9.83 -14.59 2.97
C HIS A 161 -10.70 -13.39 3.33
N THR A 162 -10.17 -12.18 3.17
CA THR A 162 -10.85 -10.92 3.48
C THR A 162 -10.83 -9.95 2.30
N GLU A 163 -11.76 -8.99 2.30
CA GLU A 163 -11.81 -7.93 1.30
C GLU A 163 -10.56 -7.05 1.37
N SER A 164 -10.20 -6.59 2.58
CA SER A 164 -8.97 -5.84 2.81
C SER A 164 -7.72 -6.55 2.30
N GLY A 165 -7.62 -7.87 2.51
CA GLY A 165 -6.48 -8.65 2.02
C GLY A 165 -6.37 -8.59 0.50
N LYS A 166 -7.50 -8.67 -0.23
CA LYS A 166 -7.53 -8.52 -1.69
C LYS A 166 -7.10 -7.11 -2.09
N GLU A 167 -7.74 -6.09 -1.54
CA GLU A 167 -7.48 -4.69 -1.92
C GLU A 167 -6.03 -4.28 -1.62
N ARG A 168 -5.48 -4.72 -0.49
CA ARG A 168 -4.07 -4.50 -0.13
C ARG A 168 -3.10 -5.11 -1.13
N TRP A 169 -3.36 -6.34 -1.59
CA TRP A 169 -2.51 -6.98 -2.61
C TRP A 169 -2.59 -6.26 -3.96
N ILE A 170 -3.79 -5.87 -4.41
CA ILE A 170 -3.98 -5.13 -5.66
C ILE A 170 -3.25 -3.78 -5.58
N THR A 171 -3.48 -3.04 -4.48
CA THR A 171 -2.86 -1.75 -4.21
C THR A 171 -1.34 -1.83 -4.15
N ALA A 172 -0.79 -2.87 -3.51
CA ALA A 172 0.66 -3.02 -3.40
C ALA A 172 1.33 -3.33 -4.75
N MET A 173 0.65 -4.06 -5.65
CA MET A 173 1.17 -4.37 -6.99
C MET A 173 1.08 -3.16 -7.93
N PHE A 174 0.08 -2.29 -7.74
CA PHE A 174 -0.14 -1.07 -8.53
C PHE A 174 -0.38 0.11 -7.60
N PRO A 175 0.68 0.62 -6.94
CA PRO A 175 0.55 1.81 -6.13
C PRO A 175 0.21 2.98 -7.07
N SER A 176 -0.97 3.58 -6.88
CA SER A 176 -1.30 4.88 -7.49
C SER A 176 -0.29 5.92 -7.02
N ASP A 177 0.06 6.89 -7.89
CA ASP A 177 0.95 7.99 -7.49
C ASP A 177 0.29 8.79 -6.35
N PRO A 178 0.92 8.89 -5.16
CA PRO A 178 0.39 9.68 -4.06
C PRO A 178 0.15 11.14 -4.42
N LEU A 179 0.94 11.72 -5.34
CA LEU A 179 0.77 13.10 -5.78
C LEU A 179 -0.50 13.25 -6.61
N GLU A 180 -0.75 12.36 -7.56
CA GLU A 180 -1.99 12.35 -8.36
C GLU A 180 -3.21 12.11 -7.47
N ASP A 181 -3.13 11.19 -6.52
CA ASP A 181 -4.24 10.90 -5.58
C ASP A 181 -4.57 12.13 -4.71
N ILE A 182 -3.54 12.84 -4.24
CA ILE A 182 -3.73 14.05 -3.44
C ILE A 182 -4.26 15.20 -4.30
N GLU A 183 -3.74 15.38 -5.52
CA GLU A 183 -4.23 16.39 -6.45
C GLU A 183 -5.69 16.15 -6.81
N GLN A 184 -6.06 14.91 -7.15
CA GLN A 184 -7.45 14.50 -7.36
C GLN A 184 -8.30 14.73 -6.11
N ALA A 185 -7.79 14.40 -4.93
CA ALA A 185 -8.52 14.63 -3.68
C ALA A 185 -8.67 16.11 -3.32
N ASN A 186 -7.74 16.97 -3.76
CA ASN A 186 -7.80 18.41 -3.58
C ASN A 186 -8.74 19.08 -4.60
N GLU A 187 -8.81 18.57 -5.82
CA GLU A 187 -9.73 19.03 -6.86
C GLU A 187 -11.18 18.60 -6.56
N ASN A 188 -11.37 17.40 -6.01
CA ASN A 188 -12.66 16.88 -5.63
C ASN A 188 -13.01 17.27 -4.18
N TYR A 189 -13.63 18.44 -4.01
CA TYR A 189 -14.04 19.02 -2.72
C TYR A 189 -15.03 18.17 -1.87
N ASP A 190 -15.41 16.99 -2.36
CA ASP A 190 -16.28 16.04 -1.65
C ASP A 190 -15.57 14.73 -1.26
N THR A 191 -14.23 14.71 -1.24
CA THR A 191 -13.48 13.56 -0.74
C THR A 191 -13.79 13.29 0.74
N SER A 192 -14.02 12.01 1.05
CA SER A 192 -14.25 11.56 2.43
C SER A 192 -12.99 11.84 3.26
N GLN A 193 -13.16 12.59 4.35
CA GLN A 193 -12.09 12.83 5.31
C GLN A 193 -12.43 12.16 6.62
N VAL A 194 -11.41 11.61 7.25
CA VAL A 194 -11.52 11.01 8.57
C VAL A 194 -10.50 11.64 9.51
N GLN A 195 -10.86 11.71 10.79
CA GLN A 195 -9.97 12.14 11.86
C GLN A 195 -9.63 10.94 12.74
N CYS A 196 -8.34 10.76 13.03
CA CYS A 196 -7.89 9.77 13.98
C CYS A 196 -8.31 10.14 15.41
N ILE A 197 -9.01 9.24 16.08
CA ILE A 197 -9.53 9.44 17.45
C ILE A 197 -8.66 8.78 18.53
N LYS A 198 -7.80 7.82 18.15
CA LYS A 198 -6.84 7.12 19.01
C LYS A 198 -5.62 6.68 18.21
N SER A 199 -4.43 6.72 18.81
CA SER A 199 -3.20 6.34 18.12
C SER A 199 -3.20 4.85 17.72
N TYR A 200 -2.62 4.55 16.56
CA TYR A 200 -2.46 3.20 16.01
C TYR A 200 -1.01 2.97 15.61
N GLN A 201 -0.42 1.84 15.99
CA GLN A 201 0.92 1.46 15.55
C GLN A 201 0.80 0.45 14.41
N ALA A 202 1.37 0.77 13.24
CA ALA A 202 1.38 -0.13 12.09
C ALA A 202 2.02 -1.49 12.45
N GLN A 203 1.35 -2.57 12.06
CA GLN A 203 1.80 -3.95 12.28
C GLN A 203 2.35 -4.58 11.00
N GLU A 204 1.83 -4.19 9.84
CA GLU A 204 2.32 -4.60 8.53
C GLU A 204 2.95 -3.42 7.77
N HIS A 205 3.80 -3.70 6.78
CA HIS A 205 4.50 -2.67 5.99
C HIS A 205 3.55 -1.78 5.17
N ASP A 206 2.37 -2.28 4.82
CA ASP A 206 1.32 -1.54 4.11
C ASP A 206 0.41 -0.72 5.04
N GLU A 207 0.62 -0.82 6.36
CA GLU A 207 -0.18 -0.10 7.34
C GLU A 207 0.40 1.27 7.70
N LEU A 208 -0.50 2.22 7.97
CA LEU A 208 -0.15 3.57 8.36
C LEU A 208 -0.28 3.71 9.88
N THR A 209 0.84 4.00 10.56
CA THR A 209 0.82 4.43 11.97
C THR A 209 -0.02 5.70 12.08
N LEU A 210 -0.89 5.85 13.07
CA LEU A 210 -1.72 7.04 13.24
C LEU A 210 -1.46 7.70 14.60
N GLU A 211 -1.48 9.02 14.61
CA GLU A 211 -1.53 9.82 15.83
C GLU A 211 -2.90 10.44 16.03
N LYS A 212 -3.30 10.64 17.30
CA LYS A 212 -4.57 11.28 17.63
C LYS A 212 -4.66 12.66 16.97
N ALA A 213 -5.80 12.92 16.33
CA ALA A 213 -6.10 14.10 15.53
C ALA A 213 -5.40 14.20 14.16
N ASP A 214 -4.74 13.14 13.69
CA ASP A 214 -4.38 13.02 12.28
C ASP A 214 -5.62 13.15 11.39
N ILE A 215 -5.49 13.90 10.30
CA ILE A 215 -6.55 14.06 9.30
C ILE A 215 -6.10 13.33 8.04
N LEU A 216 -6.97 12.44 7.55
CA LEU A 216 -6.69 11.61 6.39
C LEU A 216 -7.80 11.72 5.36
N HIS A 217 -7.43 11.65 4.08
CA HIS A 217 -8.36 11.32 3.01
C HIS A 217 -8.60 9.81 3.02
N ALA A 218 -9.86 9.39 3.08
CA ALA A 218 -10.24 7.99 2.96
C ALA A 218 -10.52 7.65 1.50
N LYS A 219 -9.78 6.69 0.94
CA LYS A 219 -9.85 6.27 -0.47
C LYS A 219 -10.73 5.04 -0.63
N THR A 220 -10.38 3.97 0.08
CA THR A 220 -11.06 2.68 0.01
C THR A 220 -11.49 2.28 1.42
N ILE A 221 -12.76 1.90 1.59
CA ILE A 221 -13.28 1.37 2.86
C ILE A 221 -13.81 -0.03 2.57
N THR A 222 -13.21 -1.03 3.20
CA THR A 222 -13.64 -2.42 3.04
C THR A 222 -14.67 -2.80 4.09
N SER A 223 -15.53 -3.76 3.74
CA SER A 223 -16.61 -4.26 4.61
C SER A 223 -16.09 -4.92 5.89
N ASP A 224 -14.85 -5.43 5.88
CA ASP A 224 -14.17 -5.99 7.05
C ASP A 224 -13.49 -4.92 7.92
N GLY A 225 -13.79 -3.64 7.70
CA GLY A 225 -13.47 -2.57 8.63
C GLY A 225 -12.05 -1.99 8.49
N TRP A 226 -11.43 -2.14 7.33
CA TRP A 226 -10.17 -1.47 7.01
C TRP A 226 -10.39 -0.29 6.09
N VAL A 227 -9.54 0.71 6.25
CA VAL A 227 -9.54 1.93 5.46
C VAL A 227 -8.16 2.11 4.86
N GLU A 228 -8.12 2.32 3.56
CA GLU A 228 -6.97 2.88 2.87
C GLU A 228 -7.10 4.40 2.87
N GLY A 229 -6.05 5.10 3.28
CA GLY A 229 -6.07 6.56 3.26
C GLY A 229 -4.70 7.20 3.12
N ILE A 230 -4.75 8.51 2.95
CA ILE A 230 -3.57 9.38 2.78
C ILE A 230 -3.61 10.44 3.87
N ARG A 231 -2.59 10.50 4.72
CA ARG A 231 -2.49 11.52 5.78
C ARG A 231 -2.18 12.87 5.15
N LEU A 232 -2.98 13.89 5.48
CA LEU A 232 -2.83 15.20 4.86
C LEU A 232 -1.47 15.83 5.18
N SER A 233 -0.97 15.69 6.41
CA SER A 233 0.21 16.43 6.89
C SER A 233 1.50 16.17 6.11
N ASP A 234 1.71 14.94 5.66
CA ASP A 234 2.95 14.50 5.02
C ASP A 234 2.71 13.76 3.70
N GLY A 235 1.46 13.37 3.40
CA GLY A 235 1.11 12.61 2.21
C GLY A 235 1.37 11.12 2.35
N GLU A 236 1.66 10.60 3.55
CA GLU A 236 1.86 9.16 3.75
C GLU A 236 0.56 8.39 3.50
N ARG A 237 0.66 7.34 2.69
CA ARG A 237 -0.44 6.44 2.35
C ARG A 237 -0.28 5.11 3.08
N GLY A 238 -1.40 4.54 3.51
CA GLY A 238 -1.43 3.17 3.99
C GLY A 238 -2.79 2.76 4.53
N TRP A 239 -2.83 1.55 5.07
CA TRP A 239 -4.03 0.93 5.62
C TRP A 239 -4.12 1.10 7.13
N PHE A 240 -5.33 1.32 7.65
CA PHE A 240 -5.59 1.43 9.09
C PHE A 240 -7.00 0.95 9.44
N PRO A 241 -7.25 0.50 10.68
CA PRO A 241 -8.57 0.00 11.04
C PRO A 241 -9.57 1.15 11.19
N LYS A 242 -10.76 0.99 10.62
CA LYS A 242 -11.86 1.98 10.66
C LYS A 242 -12.22 2.39 12.10
N THR A 243 -12.04 1.50 13.07
CA THR A 243 -12.35 1.76 14.48
C THR A 243 -11.43 2.78 15.16
N TYR A 244 -10.34 3.21 14.49
CA TYR A 244 -9.39 4.22 14.99
C TYR A 244 -9.66 5.63 14.44
N VAL A 245 -10.65 5.76 13.57
CA VAL A 245 -10.98 7.01 12.91
C VAL A 245 -12.48 7.31 12.98
N GLU A 246 -12.83 8.58 12.85
CA GLU A 246 -14.20 9.06 12.75
C GLU A 246 -14.36 9.92 11.48
N GLU A 247 -15.51 9.82 10.82
CA GLU A 247 -15.77 10.59 9.61
C GLU A 247 -15.98 12.08 9.92
N ILE A 248 -15.34 12.94 9.15
CA ILE A 248 -15.55 14.39 9.18
C ILE A 248 -16.74 14.71 8.28
N THR A 249 -17.92 14.73 8.88
CA THR A 249 -19.21 15.01 8.20
C THR A 249 -19.37 16.48 7.82
N SER A 250 -18.75 17.40 8.56
CA SER A 250 -18.84 18.83 8.28
C SER A 250 -18.05 19.22 7.03
N ARG A 251 -18.76 19.56 5.94
CA ARG A 251 -18.16 20.10 4.71
C ARG A 251 -17.25 21.30 4.98
N SER A 252 -17.67 22.21 5.84
CA SER A 252 -16.86 23.37 6.23
C SER A 252 -15.57 22.96 6.93
N ALA A 253 -15.58 21.92 7.77
CA ALA A 253 -14.36 21.38 8.37
C ALA A 253 -13.46 20.73 7.31
N ARG A 254 -14.02 19.93 6.39
CA ARG A 254 -13.26 19.32 5.29
C ARG A 254 -12.53 20.35 4.43
N LEU A 255 -13.23 21.43 4.07
CA LEU A 255 -12.67 22.56 3.31
C LEU A 255 -11.58 23.32 4.07
N ARG A 256 -11.74 23.52 5.38
CA ARG A 256 -10.70 24.16 6.20
C ARG A 256 -9.43 23.32 6.26
N ASN A 257 -9.57 22.01 6.48
CA ASN A 257 -8.43 21.09 6.50
C ASN A 257 -7.66 21.11 5.18
N LEU A 258 -8.38 21.11 4.06
CA LEU A 258 -7.80 21.16 2.73
C LEU A 258 -7.05 22.48 2.48
N ARG A 259 -7.68 23.62 2.77
CA ARG A 259 -7.06 24.96 2.60
C ARG A 259 -5.80 25.10 3.43
N GLU A 260 -5.84 24.65 4.68
CA GLU A 260 -4.68 24.71 5.56
C GLU A 260 -3.55 23.80 5.05
N ASN A 261 -3.88 22.62 4.50
CA ASN A 261 -2.89 21.74 3.89
C ASN A 261 -2.19 22.40 2.69
N ILE A 262 -2.97 22.96 1.77
CA ILE A 262 -2.46 23.65 0.58
C ILE A 262 -1.57 24.82 1.00
N ARG A 263 -2.00 25.62 1.99
CA ARG A 263 -1.21 26.74 2.52
C ARG A 263 0.17 26.28 3.02
N ILE A 264 0.21 25.26 3.87
CA ILE A 264 1.47 24.74 4.41
C ILE A 264 2.37 24.19 3.30
N LYS A 265 1.80 23.49 2.31
CA LYS A 265 2.55 23.00 1.15
C LYS A 265 3.14 24.13 0.32
N CYS A 266 2.37 25.16 0.00
CA CYS A 266 2.88 26.32 -0.76
C CYS A 266 4.01 27.04 -0.02
N VAL A 267 3.87 27.26 1.30
CA VAL A 267 4.91 27.94 2.09
C VAL A 267 6.20 27.10 2.15
N THR A 268 6.07 25.79 2.36
CA THR A 268 7.24 24.88 2.39
C THR A 268 7.91 24.68 1.02
N GLN A 269 7.18 24.85 -0.09
CA GLN A 269 7.73 24.78 -1.45
C GLN A 269 8.41 26.07 -1.91
N LYS A 270 7.87 27.25 -1.57
CA LYS A 270 8.47 28.55 -1.97
C LYS A 270 9.92 28.70 -1.50
N LEU A 271 10.21 28.25 -0.27
CA LEU A 271 11.56 28.28 0.28
C LEU A 271 12.55 27.28 -0.35
N LYS A 272 12.11 26.37 -1.23
CA LYS A 272 13.01 25.47 -1.97
C LYS A 272 13.49 26.05 -3.31
N VAL A 273 12.89 27.17 -3.75
CA VAL A 273 13.19 27.80 -5.04
C VAL A 273 14.13 29.00 -4.86
N ASP A 274 14.31 29.47 -3.63
CA ASP A 274 15.10 30.66 -3.28
C ASP A 274 16.53 30.32 -2.76
N ASP A 275 16.97 29.06 -2.83
CA ASP A 275 18.34 28.58 -2.55
C ASP A 275 18.97 28.00 -3.83
#